data_AF-A0AAW1M0F1-F1
#
_entry.id   AF-A0AAW1M0F1-F1
#
_cell.length_a   1.000
_cell.length_b   1.000
_cell.length_c   1.000
_cell.angle_alpha   90.00
_cell.angle_beta   90.00
_cell.angle_gamma   90.00
#
_symmetry.space_group_name_H-M   'P 1'
#
loop_
_entity.id
_entity.type
_entity.pdbx_description
1 polymer ?
#
loop_
_entity_poly.entity_id
_entity_poly.type
_entity_poly.pdbx_seq_one_letter_code
_entity_poly.pdbx_strand_id
1 'polypeptide(L)'
;MDDLDLAILIGLEDEESSEEETRRQESDIYRTQETEGAYEILIIRHLVPNDTKFKEYFRLSPELFHYVLNFIEEDIISRPSNRIKKPISPEQKLCIFLR
;
A
#
# COMPACT_ATOMS: atom_id res chain seq x y z
N MET A 1 -3.24 39.86 36.52
CA MET A 1 -2.95 39.06 35.32
C MET A 1 -2.38 40.07 34.38
N ASP A 2 -1.07 40.13 34.36
CA ASP A 2 -0.34 41.23 33.72
C ASP A 2 -0.25 40.95 32.22
N ASP A 3 -0.20 41.99 31.38
CA ASP A 3 -0.14 41.84 29.92
C ASP A 3 1.05 40.97 29.46
N LEU A 4 2.09 40.87 30.31
CA LEU A 4 3.25 39.99 30.13
C LEU A 4 2.91 38.51 30.33
N ASP A 5 2.04 38.17 31.28
CA ASP A 5 1.58 36.80 31.51
C ASP A 5 0.73 36.31 30.33
N LEU A 6 -0.08 37.20 29.75
CA LEU A 6 -0.90 36.91 28.57
C LEU A 6 -0.03 36.70 27.32
N ALA A 7 1.02 37.50 27.14
CA ALA A 7 1.96 37.36 26.03
C ALA A 7 2.80 36.08 26.12
N ILE A 8 3.19 35.66 27.34
CA ILE A 8 3.89 34.39 27.57
C ILE A 8 2.94 33.21 27.31
N LEU A 9 1.68 33.28 27.72
CA LEU A 9 0.70 32.22 27.48
C LEU A 9 0.40 32.05 25.97
N ILE A 10 0.24 33.15 25.24
CA ILE A 10 0.04 33.15 23.78
C ILE A 10 1.32 32.64 23.06
N GLY A 11 2.50 33.08 23.51
CA GLY A 11 3.78 32.65 22.93
C GLY A 11 4.13 31.19 23.21
N LEU A 12 3.69 30.63 24.35
CA LEU A 12 3.87 29.22 24.68
C LEU A 12 2.83 28.32 23.98
N GLU A 13 1.60 28.80 23.73
CA GLU A 13 0.62 28.08 22.91
C GLU A 13 1.05 27.99 21.43
N ASP A 14 1.70 29.04 20.90
CA ASP A 14 2.19 29.06 19.50
C ASP A 14 3.43 28.17 19.28
N GLU A 15 4.28 27.95 20.27
CA GLU A 15 5.42 27.03 20.16
C GLU A 15 5.00 25.55 20.28
N GLU A 16 3.95 25.23 21.02
CA GLU A 16 3.45 23.85 21.16
C GLU A 16 2.69 23.35 19.92
N SER A 17 2.15 24.24 19.08
CA SER A 17 1.32 23.85 17.93
C SER A 17 2.11 23.47 16.66
N SER A 18 3.43 23.67 16.64
CA SER A 18 4.26 23.30 15.47
C SER A 18 4.97 21.95 15.60
N GLU A 19 4.93 21.37 16.80
CA GLU A 19 5.51 20.04 17.10
C GLU A 19 4.47 18.91 17.07
N GLU A 20 3.27 19.16 16.55
CA GLU A 20 2.43 18.06 16.06
C GLU A 20 3.06 17.50 14.80
N GLU A 21 3.98 16.55 15.03
CA GLU A 21 4.42 15.53 14.09
C GLU A 21 3.29 15.26 13.11
N THR A 22 3.47 15.72 11.87
CA THR A 22 2.57 15.41 10.78
C THR A 22 2.58 13.89 10.68
N ARG A 23 1.64 13.22 11.33
CA ARG A 23 1.40 11.79 11.20
C ARG A 23 1.13 11.60 9.73
N ARG A 24 2.17 11.26 8.96
CA ARG A 24 2.08 11.12 7.51
C ARG A 24 0.99 10.10 7.26
N GLN A 25 -0.18 10.58 6.86
CA GLN A 25 -1.34 9.75 6.62
C GLN A 25 -0.95 8.64 5.64
N GLU A 26 -1.60 7.49 5.77
CA GLU A 26 -1.43 6.40 4.82
C GLU A 26 -1.71 6.94 3.41
N SER A 27 -0.80 6.68 2.47
CA SER A 27 -0.99 7.12 1.09
C SER A 27 -2.26 6.48 0.53
N ASP A 28 -3.03 7.24 -0.25
CA ASP A 28 -4.30 6.79 -0.81
C ASP A 28 -4.18 5.48 -1.60
N ILE A 29 -3.01 5.19 -2.18
CA ILE A 29 -2.75 3.93 -2.88
C ILE A 29 -3.05 2.69 -2.03
N TYR A 30 -2.74 2.71 -0.73
CA TYR A 30 -3.00 1.57 0.16
C TYR A 30 -4.46 1.50 0.62
N ARG A 31 -5.16 2.66 0.57
CA ARG A 31 -6.58 2.77 0.95
C ARG A 31 -7.50 2.34 -0.19
N THR A 32 -7.16 2.65 -1.44
CA THR A 32 -8.03 2.41 -2.61
C THR A 32 -7.63 1.19 -3.45
N GLN A 33 -6.49 0.54 -3.19
CA GLN A 33 -6.02 -0.62 -3.97
C GLN A 33 -7.04 -1.77 -4.11
N GLU A 34 -7.92 -1.97 -3.12
CA GLU A 34 -8.94 -3.03 -3.15
C GLU A 34 -10.11 -2.67 -4.09
N THR A 35 -10.39 -1.39 -4.31
CA THR A 35 -11.55 -0.92 -5.09
C THR A 35 -11.21 -0.38 -6.46
N GLU A 36 -10.02 0.22 -6.61
CA GLU A 36 -9.56 0.86 -7.85
C GLU A 36 -8.49 0.03 -8.59
N GLY A 37 -8.00 -1.04 -7.96
CA GLY A 37 -6.85 -1.79 -8.46
C GLY A 37 -7.11 -2.56 -9.75
N ALA A 38 -6.20 -2.43 -10.72
CA ALA A 38 -6.12 -3.31 -11.88
C ALA A 38 -6.02 -4.79 -11.46
N TYR A 39 -5.46 -5.08 -10.29
CA TYR A 39 -5.41 -6.42 -9.74
C TYR A 39 -6.80 -7.04 -9.56
N GLU A 40 -7.71 -6.39 -8.83
CA GLU A 40 -9.03 -6.97 -8.54
C GLU A 40 -9.87 -7.10 -9.81
N ILE A 41 -9.86 -6.07 -10.66
CA ILE A 41 -10.71 -6.05 -11.85
C ILE A 41 -10.11 -6.89 -12.98
N LEU A 42 -8.88 -6.64 -13.38
CA LEU A 42 -8.29 -7.35 -14.53
C LEU A 42 -7.84 -8.74 -14.13
N ILE A 43 -7.07 -8.86 -13.05
CA ILE A 43 -6.41 -10.12 -12.73
C ILE A 43 -7.41 -11.11 -12.12
N ILE A 44 -8.03 -10.76 -10.99
CA ILE A 44 -8.93 -11.66 -10.27
C ILE A 44 -10.20 -11.96 -11.08
N ARG A 45 -10.87 -10.95 -11.66
CA ARG A 45 -12.14 -11.20 -12.38
C ARG A 45 -11.99 -11.71 -13.81
N HIS A 46 -10.91 -11.37 -14.53
CA HIS A 46 -10.82 -11.68 -15.97
C HIS A 46 -9.70 -12.64 -16.36
N LEU A 47 -8.54 -12.58 -15.71
CA LEU A 47 -7.39 -13.42 -16.07
C LEU A 47 -7.38 -14.74 -15.30
N VAL A 48 -7.55 -14.72 -13.97
CA VAL A 48 -7.53 -15.93 -13.13
C VAL A 48 -8.52 -17.01 -13.57
N PRO A 49 -9.77 -16.69 -14.00
CA PRO A 49 -10.71 -17.72 -14.47
C PRO A 49 -10.42 -18.25 -15.88
N ASN A 50 -9.44 -17.69 -16.60
CA ASN A 50 -9.18 -18.01 -18.00
C ASN A 50 -7.67 -18.20 -18.24
N ASP A 51 -7.21 -19.45 -18.08
CA ASP A 51 -5.81 -19.84 -18.25
C ASP A 51 -5.19 -19.40 -19.57
N THR A 52 -5.94 -19.45 -20.67
CA THR A 52 -5.46 -18.99 -21.98
C THR A 52 -5.11 -17.52 -21.94
N LYS A 53 -6.04 -16.68 -21.46
CA LYS A 53 -5.80 -15.23 -21.33
C LYS A 53 -4.74 -14.92 -20.28
N PHE A 54 -4.71 -15.65 -19.17
CA PHE A 54 -3.69 -15.53 -18.15
C PHE A 54 -2.30 -15.76 -18.76
N LYS A 55 -2.15 -16.83 -19.54
CA LYS A 55 -0.90 -17.19 -20.20
C LYS A 55 -0.52 -16.21 -21.30
N GLU A 56 -1.48 -15.70 -22.08
CA GLU A 56 -1.22 -14.64 -23.06
C GLU A 56 -0.75 -13.35 -22.40
N TYR A 57 -1.34 -13.01 -21.24
CA TYR A 57 -1.04 -11.78 -20.52
C TYR A 57 0.32 -11.82 -19.81
N PHE A 58 0.56 -12.85 -18.98
CA PHE A 58 1.77 -12.99 -18.15
C PHE A 58 2.89 -13.78 -18.83
N ARG A 59 2.62 -14.44 -19.97
CA ARG A 59 3.56 -15.35 -20.66
C ARG A 59 4.00 -16.56 -19.79
N LEU A 60 3.21 -16.88 -18.75
CA LEU A 60 3.41 -17.98 -17.81
C LEU A 60 2.10 -18.74 -17.63
N SER A 61 2.15 -20.05 -17.40
CA SER A 61 0.95 -20.76 -16.94
C SER A 61 0.63 -20.37 -15.50
N PRO A 62 -0.63 -20.49 -15.05
CA PRO A 62 -0.98 -20.28 -13.65
C PRO A 62 -0.12 -21.11 -12.69
N GLU A 63 0.19 -22.37 -13.02
CA GLU A 63 1.02 -23.21 -12.15
C GLU A 63 2.44 -22.66 -12.02
N LEU A 64 3.03 -22.22 -13.13
CA LEU A 64 4.38 -21.64 -13.11
C LEU A 64 4.41 -20.29 -12.40
N PHE A 65 3.35 -19.48 -12.54
CA PHE A 65 3.20 -18.24 -11.80
C PHE A 65 3.20 -18.50 -10.29
N HIS A 66 2.38 -19.43 -9.80
CA HIS A 66 2.34 -19.77 -8.37
C HIS A 66 3.64 -20.43 -7.89
N TYR A 67 4.31 -21.21 -8.75
CA TYR A 67 5.63 -21.77 -8.44
C TYR A 67 6.66 -20.65 -8.20
N VAL A 68 6.73 -19.67 -9.11
CA VAL A 68 7.63 -18.52 -8.98
C VAL A 68 7.26 -17.70 -7.74
N LEU A 69 5.96 -17.43 -7.55
CA LEU A 69 5.47 -16.68 -6.39
C LEU A 69 5.94 -17.33 -5.08
N ASN A 70 5.68 -18.62 -4.89
CA ASN A 70 6.08 -19.36 -3.69
C ASN A 70 7.60 -19.37 -3.48
N PHE A 71 8.39 -19.30 -4.57
CA PHE A 71 9.85 -19.29 -4.48
C PHE A 71 10.40 -17.95 -3.98
N ILE A 72 9.78 -16.83 -4.36
CA ILE A 72 10.26 -15.48 -4.03
C ILE A 72 9.42 -14.77 -2.95
N GLU A 73 8.34 -15.40 -2.48
CA GLU A 73 7.32 -14.75 -1.63
C GLU A 73 7.94 -14.09 -0.40
N GLU A 74 8.80 -14.83 0.32
CA GLU A 74 9.48 -14.35 1.53
C GLU A 74 10.42 -13.16 1.26
N ASP A 75 10.97 -13.06 0.05
CA ASP A 75 11.88 -11.96 -0.32
C ASP A 75 11.12 -10.68 -0.68
N ILE A 76 9.89 -10.82 -1.19
CA ILE A 76 9.08 -9.69 -1.67
C ILE A 76 7.93 -9.33 -0.74
N ILE A 77 7.71 -10.07 0.34
CA ILE A 77 6.65 -9.77 1.31
C ILE A 77 6.93 -8.45 2.04
N SER A 78 5.88 -7.66 2.19
CA SER A 78 5.90 -6.47 3.04
C SER A 78 5.06 -6.73 4.28
N ARG A 79 5.65 -6.57 5.46
CA ARG A 79 4.93 -6.75 6.71
C ARG A 79 4.03 -5.53 7.00
N PRO A 80 2.80 -5.75 7.49
CA PRO A 80 1.97 -4.66 7.97
C PRO A 80 2.68 -3.84 9.06
N SER A 81 2.37 -2.55 9.12
CA SER A 81 2.89 -1.63 10.12
C SER A 81 1.77 -0.74 10.68
N ASN A 82 2.08 0.10 11.67
CA ASN A 82 1.11 1.05 12.20
C ASN A 82 0.60 2.02 11.14
N ARG A 83 1.44 2.35 10.16
CA ARG A 83 1.14 3.30 9.08
C ARG A 83 0.48 2.63 7.87
N ILE A 84 0.90 1.42 7.53
CA ILE A 84 0.38 0.67 6.38
C ILE A 84 -0.25 -0.61 6.91
N LYS A 85 -1.58 -0.63 7.01
CA LYS A 85 -2.31 -1.77 7.56
C LYS A 85 -2.40 -2.93 6.58
N LYS A 86 -2.52 -2.60 5.29
CA LYS A 86 -2.61 -3.57 4.20
C LYS A 86 -1.54 -3.25 3.14
N PRO A 87 -0.32 -3.77 3.29
CA PRO A 87 0.69 -3.61 2.26
C PRO A 87 0.29 -4.37 0.98
N ILE A 88 0.82 -3.92 -0.16
CA ILE A 88 0.66 -4.62 -1.45
C ILE A 88 1.19 -6.05 -1.31
N SER A 89 0.38 -7.04 -1.69
CA SER A 89 0.73 -8.46 -1.52
C SER A 89 1.88 -8.88 -2.45
N PRO A 90 2.62 -9.95 -2.09
CA PRO A 90 3.59 -10.59 -2.99
C PRO A 90 3.02 -10.89 -4.38
N GLU A 91 1.80 -11.43 -4.43
CA GLU A 91 1.10 -11.75 -5.67
C GLU A 91 0.85 -10.50 -6.52
N GLN A 92 0.32 -9.43 -5.91
CA GLN A 92 0.10 -8.15 -6.58
C GLN A 92 1.41 -7.58 -7.14
N LYS A 93 2.50 -7.65 -6.37
CA LYS A 93 3.82 -7.20 -6.81
C LYS A 93 4.33 -8.01 -8.01
N LEU A 94 4.18 -9.33 -7.95
CA LEU A 94 4.59 -10.21 -9.05
C LEU A 94 3.76 -9.94 -10.31
N CYS A 95 2.45 -9.73 -10.16
CA CYS A 95 1.58 -9.35 -11.26
C CYS A 95 1.99 -8.03 -11.93
N ILE A 96 2.35 -7.02 -11.13
CA ILE A 96 2.84 -5.73 -11.67
C ILE A 96 4.20 -5.91 -12.34
N PHE A 97 5.09 -6.71 -11.75
CA PHE A 97 6.45 -6.92 -12.29
C PHE A 97 6.44 -7.63 -13.65
N LEU A 98 5.54 -8.59 -13.85
CA LEU A 98 5.45 -9.35 -15.10
C LEU A 98 4.78 -8.58 -16.25
N ARG A 99 4.29 -7.35 -16.02
CA ARG A 99 3.56 -6.56 -17.01
C ARG A 99 4.22 -5.22 -17.34
#